data_AF-A0A151J4P0-F1
#
_entry.id   AF-A0A151J4P0-F1
#
_cell.length_a   1.000
_cell.length_b   1.000
_cell.length_c   1.000
_cell.angle_alpha   90.00
_cell.angle_beta   90.00
_cell.angle_gamma   90.00
#
_symmetry.space_group_name_H-M   'P 1'
#
loop_
_entity.id
_entity.type
_entity.pdbx_description
1 polymer ?
#
loop_
_entity_poly.entity_id
_entity_poly.type
_entity_poly.pdbx_seq_one_letter_code
_entity_poly.pdbx_strand_id
1 'polypeptide(L)'
;MHASRSSCNKDSSRITIRTVTMASRGVKSNIVVRTITFDDYTRYLNDEIEMTRQQSCIRSKLHQVYTISETKIALSPYDDKRYIIPNSTKTLPWGHYRIPLTKKKVL
;
A
#
# COMPACT_ATOMS: atom_id res chain seq x y z
N MET A 1 -7.02 -39.94 3.75
CA MET A 1 -7.31 -38.76 4.58
C MET A 1 -7.59 -37.59 3.64
N HIS A 2 -8.87 -37.32 3.35
CA HIS A 2 -9.25 -36.24 2.42
C HIS A 2 -9.29 -34.90 3.16
N ALA A 3 -8.50 -33.93 2.72
CA ALA A 3 -8.59 -32.56 3.21
C ALA A 3 -9.75 -31.85 2.49
N SER A 4 -10.85 -31.63 3.21
CA SER A 4 -11.95 -30.77 2.77
C SER A 4 -11.45 -29.34 2.62
N ARG A 5 -11.29 -28.87 1.38
CA ARG A 5 -11.04 -27.45 1.08
C ARG A 5 -12.31 -26.68 1.46
N SER A 6 -12.28 -25.88 2.52
CA SER A 6 -13.37 -24.94 2.79
C SER A 6 -13.40 -23.91 1.66
N SER A 7 -14.40 -24.00 0.79
CA SER A 7 -14.71 -22.96 -0.19
C SER A 7 -15.17 -21.72 0.58
N CYS A 8 -14.40 -20.63 0.53
CA CYS A 8 -14.85 -19.36 1.05
C CYS A 8 -15.87 -18.77 0.07
N ASN A 9 -17.12 -18.65 0.52
CA ASN A 9 -18.21 -18.02 -0.22
C ASN A 9 -17.83 -16.59 -0.61
N LYS A 10 -17.75 -16.33 -1.91
CA LYS A 10 -17.62 -14.98 -2.46
C LYS A 10 -19.02 -14.40 -2.57
N ASP A 11 -19.45 -13.72 -1.51
CA ASP A 11 -20.72 -13.02 -1.52
C ASP A 11 -20.70 -11.94 -2.62
N SER A 12 -21.72 -11.98 -3.47
CA SER A 12 -21.75 -11.39 -4.81
C SER A 12 -22.42 -10.00 -4.81
N SER A 13 -21.96 -9.12 -3.92
CA SER A 13 -22.34 -7.69 -3.89
C SER A 13 -21.13 -6.75 -3.85
N ARG A 14 -19.99 -7.19 -4.41
CA ARG A 14 -18.84 -6.31 -4.67
C ARG A 14 -19.21 -5.31 -5.77
N ILE A 15 -19.66 -4.13 -5.35
CA ILE A 15 -19.66 -2.93 -6.19
C ILE A 15 -18.27 -2.81 -6.81
N THR A 16 -18.25 -2.92 -8.14
CA THR A 16 -17.09 -2.78 -9.00
C THR A 16 -16.56 -1.34 -8.93
N ILE A 17 -15.82 -1.02 -7.87
CA ILE A 17 -14.88 0.10 -7.92
C ILE A 17 -13.71 -0.43 -8.74
N ARG A 18 -13.69 -0.11 -10.03
CA ARG A 18 -12.59 -0.43 -10.95
C ARG A 18 -11.29 0.07 -10.35
N THR A 19 -10.56 -0.83 -9.69
CA THR A 19 -9.09 -0.87 -9.59
C THR A 19 -8.41 0.49 -9.51
N VAL A 20 -8.74 1.29 -8.51
CA VAL A 20 -7.66 1.97 -7.80
C VAL A 20 -7.23 1.00 -6.72
N THR A 21 -6.50 -0.04 -7.14
CA THR A 21 -5.66 -0.81 -6.23
C THR A 21 -4.55 0.14 -5.84
N MET A 22 -4.87 1.14 -5.00
CA MET A 22 -3.88 1.93 -4.32
C MET A 22 -3.01 0.90 -3.63
N ALA A 23 -1.77 0.80 -4.09
CA ALA A 23 -0.84 -0.19 -3.59
C ALA A 23 -0.46 0.25 -2.16
N SER A 24 -1.37 0.03 -1.21
CA SER A 24 -1.17 0.24 0.22
C SER A 24 -0.12 -0.78 0.64
N ARG A 25 1.15 -0.38 0.56
CA ARG A 25 2.28 -1.30 0.65
C ARG A 25 2.26 -1.98 2.01
N GLY A 26 1.91 -3.28 2.01
CA GLY A 26 1.96 -4.11 3.20
C GLY A 26 0.82 -3.93 4.21
N VAL A 27 -0.22 -3.15 3.91
CA VAL A 27 -1.45 -3.08 4.74
C VAL A 27 -2.40 -4.21 4.37
N LYS A 28 -2.97 -4.90 5.36
CA LYS A 28 -3.97 -5.96 5.12
C LYS A 28 -5.23 -5.41 4.45
N SER A 29 -5.80 -6.17 3.52
CA SER A 29 -6.99 -5.77 2.75
C SER A 29 -8.22 -5.47 3.63
N ASN A 30 -8.41 -6.22 4.72
CA ASN A 30 -9.52 -5.97 5.65
C ASN A 30 -9.37 -4.63 6.41
N ILE A 31 -8.15 -4.19 6.69
CA ILE A 31 -7.88 -2.88 7.27
C ILE A 31 -8.16 -1.81 6.22
N VAL A 32 -7.69 -2.00 4.98
CA VAL A 32 -7.96 -1.07 3.88
C VAL A 32 -9.47 -0.84 3.70
N VAL A 33 -10.24 -1.91 3.53
CA VAL A 33 -11.70 -1.83 3.29
C VAL A 33 -12.45 -1.16 4.45
N ARG A 34 -12.02 -1.38 5.69
CA ARG A 34 -12.71 -0.84 6.87
C ARG A 34 -12.36 0.60 7.18
N THR A 35 -11.17 1.03 6.79
CA THR A 35 -10.56 2.23 7.36
C THR A 35 -10.32 3.31 6.32
N ILE A 36 -10.07 2.95 5.06
CA ILE A 36 -9.83 3.90 3.97
C ILE A 36 -11.14 4.23 3.26
N THR A 37 -11.48 5.51 3.20
CA THR A 37 -12.67 6.02 2.52
C THR A 37 -12.32 6.68 1.18
N PHE A 38 -13.35 7.04 0.41
CA PHE A 38 -13.16 7.83 -0.81
C PHE A 38 -12.62 9.23 -0.50
N ASP A 39 -13.07 9.85 0.58
CA ASP A 39 -12.59 11.17 1.00
C ASP A 39 -11.11 11.14 1.36
N ASP A 40 -10.65 10.07 2.03
CA ASP A 40 -9.22 9.84 2.27
C ASP A 40 -8.41 9.82 0.97
N TYR A 41 -8.98 9.24 -0.09
CA TYR A 41 -8.35 9.22 -1.42
C TYR A 41 -8.33 10.59 -2.10
N THR A 42 -9.41 11.38 -1.97
CA THR A 42 -9.43 12.74 -2.55
C THR A 42 -8.41 13.66 -1.88
N ARG A 43 -8.28 13.60 -0.54
CA ARG A 43 -7.27 14.32 0.23
C ARG A 43 -5.86 13.89 -0.15
N TYR A 44 -5.65 12.58 -0.27
CA TYR A 44 -4.38 12.03 -0.74
C TYR A 44 -3.96 12.59 -2.10
N LEU A 45 -4.89 12.74 -3.05
CA LEU A 45 -4.60 13.20 -4.40
C LEU A 45 -4.31 14.71 -4.46
N ASN A 46 -5.02 15.50 -3.66
CA ASN A 46 -4.94 16.96 -3.72
C ASN A 46 -3.91 17.55 -2.77
N ASP A 47 -3.76 16.97 -1.58
CA ASP A 47 -2.98 17.56 -0.48
C ASP A 47 -1.62 16.86 -0.26
N GLU A 48 -1.30 15.84 -1.06
CA GLU A 48 -0.08 15.02 -0.92
C GLU A 48 0.14 14.50 0.52
N ILE A 49 -0.95 14.14 1.21
CA ILE A 49 -0.87 13.68 2.60
C ILE A 49 -0.60 12.18 2.65
N GLU A 50 0.44 11.80 3.38
CA GLU A 50 0.65 10.41 3.80
C GLU A 50 -0.34 9.99 4.87
N MET A 51 -0.91 8.81 4.71
CA MET A 51 -1.86 8.24 5.65
C MET A 51 -1.35 6.90 6.15
N THR A 52 -1.22 6.77 7.47
CA THR A 52 -0.83 5.51 8.13
C THR A 52 -2.03 4.83 8.78
N ARG A 53 -2.00 3.49 8.84
CA ARG A 53 -2.99 2.66 9.55
C ARG A 53 -2.30 1.63 10.42
N GLN A 54 -2.87 1.40 11.60
CA GLN A 54 -2.42 0.37 12.52
C GLN A 54 -3.07 -0.97 12.15
N GLN A 55 -2.31 -2.06 12.29
CA GLN A 55 -2.81 -3.41 12.11
C GLN A 55 -2.12 -4.38 13.06
N SER A 56 -2.88 -5.35 13.56
CA SER A 56 -2.32 -6.42 14.38
C SER A 56 -1.84 -7.57 13.50
N CYS A 57 -0.69 -8.15 13.82
CA CYS A 57 -0.16 -9.35 13.18
C CYS A 57 0.39 -10.32 14.24
N ILE A 58 0.35 -11.62 13.94
CA ILE A 58 0.98 -12.63 14.78
C ILE A 58 2.41 -12.83 14.25
N ARG A 59 3.40 -12.77 15.14
CA ARG A 59 4.83 -12.90 14.81
C ARG A 59 5.50 -13.79 15.84
N SER A 60 6.40 -14.67 15.39
CA SER A 60 7.26 -15.44 16.28
C SER A 60 8.64 -14.78 16.44
N LYS A 61 9.17 -14.75 17.67
CA LYS A 61 10.55 -14.40 17.99
C LYS A 61 11.09 -15.41 19.00
N LEU A 62 12.27 -15.97 18.74
CA LEU A 62 12.88 -17.00 19.61
C LEU A 62 11.91 -18.12 19.99
N HIS A 63 11.15 -18.63 19.01
CA HIS A 63 10.11 -19.65 19.18
C HIS A 63 8.91 -19.28 20.07
N GLN A 64 8.80 -18.03 20.53
CA GLN A 64 7.64 -17.51 21.23
C GLN A 64 6.74 -16.71 20.27
N VAL A 65 5.43 -16.88 20.40
CA VAL A 65 4.43 -16.25 19.51
C VAL A 65 3.83 -15.02 20.19
N TYR A 66 3.80 -13.89 19.48
CA TYR A 66 3.28 -12.63 19.95
C TYR A 66 2.21 -12.08 19.01
N THR A 67 1.23 -11.39 19.57
CA THR A 67 0.37 -10.47 18.80
C THR A 67 1.00 -9.08 18.87
N ILE A 68 1.43 -8.58 17.72
CA ILE A 68 2.12 -7.29 17.59
C ILE A 68 1.21 -6.32 16.85
N SER A 69 1.17 -5.06 17.30
CA SER A 69 0.54 -3.98 16.58
C SER A 69 1.59 -3.23 15.75
N GLU A 70 1.41 -3.17 14.44
CA GLU A 70 2.29 -2.50 13.49
C GLU A 70 1.56 -1.32 12.83
N THR A 71 2.18 -0.14 12.83
CA THR A 71 1.71 1.00 12.03
C THR A 71 2.34 0.94 10.64
N LYS A 72 1.53 1.04 9.59
CA LYS A 72 2.00 1.00 8.20
C LYS A 72 1.41 2.15 7.38
N ILE A 73 2.18 2.59 6.39
CA ILE A 73 1.72 3.58 5.42
C ILE A 73 0.67 2.90 4.52
N ALA A 74 -0.55 3.41 4.59
CA ALA A 74 -1.70 2.94 3.82
C ALA A 74 -1.82 3.69 2.49
N LEU A 75 -1.54 5.00 2.47
CA LEU A 75 -1.43 5.83 1.28
C LEU A 75 -0.18 6.71 1.41
N SER A 76 0.68 6.74 0.41
CA SER A 76 1.81 7.71 0.32
C SER A 76 1.93 8.23 -1.12
N PRO A 77 1.94 9.56 -1.32
CA PRO A 77 1.98 10.19 -2.63
C PRO A 77 3.33 9.97 -3.32
N TYR A 78 4.35 9.62 -2.53
CA TYR A 78 5.70 9.42 -3.00
C TYR A 78 5.92 7.96 -3.38
N ASP A 79 6.13 7.68 -4.68
CA ASP A 79 6.61 6.37 -5.10
C ASP A 79 8.13 6.30 -4.96
N ASP A 80 8.60 5.68 -3.89
CA ASP A 80 10.03 5.48 -3.61
C ASP A 80 10.79 4.84 -4.79
N LYS A 81 10.13 4.16 -5.72
CA LYS A 81 10.78 3.42 -6.81
C LYS A 81 10.93 4.26 -8.09
N ARG A 82 10.39 5.48 -8.12
CA ARG A 82 10.34 6.31 -9.33
C ARG A 82 10.86 7.72 -9.08
N TYR A 83 11.51 8.27 -10.09
CA TYR A 83 11.89 9.66 -10.22
C TYR A 83 10.82 10.40 -11.03
N ILE A 84 10.24 11.45 -10.45
CA ILE A 84 9.31 12.34 -11.13
C ILE A 84 10.13 13.31 -11.98
N ILE A 85 9.85 13.38 -13.29
CA ILE A 85 10.52 14.34 -14.17
C ILE A 85 9.93 15.73 -13.87
N PRO A 86 10.75 16.75 -13.54
CA PRO A 86 10.27 18.10 -13.31
C PRO A 86 9.42 18.60 -14.49
N ASN A 87 8.30 19.25 -14.18
CA ASN A 87 7.37 19.80 -15.18
C ASN A 87 6.76 18.75 -16.13
N SER A 88 6.70 17.48 -15.73
CA SER A 88 6.08 16.42 -16.53
C SER A 88 5.27 15.47 -15.65
N THR A 89 4.23 14.87 -16.23
CA THR A 89 3.48 13.75 -15.63
C THR A 89 4.18 12.41 -15.81
N LYS A 90 5.33 12.38 -16.51
CA LYS A 90 6.10 11.16 -16.74
C LYS A 90 7.06 10.90 -15.59
N THR A 91 7.21 9.63 -15.25
CA THR A 91 8.13 9.13 -14.22
C THR A 91 9.13 8.14 -14.82
N LEU A 92 10.35 8.11 -14.30
CA LEU A 92 11.37 7.11 -14.65
C LEU A 92 11.66 6.21 -13.44
N PRO A 93 11.99 4.92 -13.62
CA PRO A 93 12.53 4.13 -12.52
C PRO A 93 13.87 4.72 -12.04
N TRP A 94 14.14 4.72 -10.73
CA TRP A 94 15.46 5.10 -10.22
C TRP A 94 16.57 4.25 -10.88
N GLY A 95 17.68 4.89 -11.27
CA GLY A 95 18.77 4.25 -12.04
C GLY A 95 18.65 4.36 -13.56
N HIS A 96 17.56 4.93 -14.09
CA HIS A 96 17.43 5.21 -15.52
C HIS A 96 18.46 6.24 -16.00
N TYR A 97 19.07 6.01 -17.18
CA TYR A 97 20.17 6.83 -17.73
C TYR A 97 19.85 8.32 -17.92
N ARG A 98 18.56 8.68 -18.06
CA ARG A 98 18.08 10.07 -18.17
C ARG A 98 17.96 10.81 -16.83
N ILE A 99 18.19 10.13 -15.70
CA ILE A 99 18.17 10.77 -14.38
C ILE A 99 19.55 11.42 -14.18
N PRO A 100 19.61 12.74 -13.89
CA PRO A 100 20.88 13.41 -13.61
C PRO A 100 21.60 12.74 -12.44
N LEU A 101 22.90 12.46 -12.58
CA LEU A 101 23.74 11.85 -11.53
C LEU A 101 23.82 12.71 -10.25
N THR A 102 23.46 13.98 -10.36
CA THR A 102 23.31 14.93 -9.25
C THR A 102 22.11 14.65 -8.35
N LYS A 103 21.15 13.84 -8.80
CA LYS A 103 20.00 13.38 -8.03
C LYS A 103 20.24 11.95 -7.57
N LYS A 104 20.70 11.78 -6.33
CA LYS A 104 20.75 10.49 -5.64
C LYS A 104 19.47 10.30 -4.82
N LYS A 105 18.94 9.08 -4.83
CA LYS A 105 17.88 8.69 -3.90
C LYS A 105 18.48 8.67 -2.49
N VAL A 106 18.02 9.58 -1.62
CA VAL A 106 18.36 9.52 -0.19
C VAL A 106 17.62 8.31 0.38
N LEU A 107 18.36 7.39 1.00
CA LEU A 107 17.82 6.24 1.72
C LEU A 107 17.48 6.63 3.15
#